data_AF-A0A9J5ZHV4-F1
#
_entry.id   AF-A0A9J5ZHV4-F1
#
_cell.length_a   1.000
_cell.length_b   1.000
_cell.length_c   1.000
_cell.angle_alpha   90.00
_cell.angle_beta   90.00
_cell.angle_gamma   90.00
#
_symmetry.space_group_name_H-M   'P 1'
#
loop_
_entity.id
_entity.type
_entity.pdbx_description
1 polymer ?
#
loop_
_entity_poly.entity_id
_entity_poly.type
_entity_poly.pdbx_seq_one_letter_code
_entity_poly.pdbx_strand_id
1 'polypeptide(L)'
;MDSLGYNHPPPATMLGLHLTKGAKWKRITVGLLSQGNWGYGLLCPEKIKEKLLVPLITAYRYAGDEVNMTLARKEANILHEKISDKAYNDEEIIRIISTRSKAQLSATFNHYNDHHGHEIIKDLEADDDDEYLKLLRAAIECLKTPEKYFEKVLRLAIKKLGTDEWDLTRVVATRAEVDMERIKEEYHRRNSVTLDRAIAADTSGDYEKMLLALIGHRDA
;
A
#
# COMPACT_ATOMS: atom_id res chain seq x y z
N MET A 1 71.89 14.77 -29.25
CA MET A 1 70.68 14.21 -29.89
C MET A 1 70.63 12.73 -29.52
N ASP A 2 69.80 12.21 -28.63
CA ASP A 2 68.83 12.79 -27.71
C ASP A 2 68.70 11.85 -26.51
N SER A 3 68.43 12.47 -25.37
CA SER A 3 68.27 11.90 -24.05
C SER A 3 66.90 11.20 -23.93
N LEU A 4 66.88 9.90 -23.62
CA LEU A 4 65.66 9.21 -23.20
C LEU A 4 65.51 9.31 -21.68
N GLY A 5 64.70 10.28 -21.24
CA GLY A 5 64.34 10.50 -19.85
C GLY A 5 63.34 9.45 -19.36
N TYR A 6 63.72 8.70 -18.33
CA TYR A 6 62.82 7.88 -17.53
C TYR A 6 62.02 8.80 -16.59
N ASN A 7 60.72 8.95 -16.84
CA ASN A 7 59.79 9.60 -15.94
C ASN A 7 59.40 8.64 -14.81
N HIS A 8 59.98 8.84 -13.63
CA HIS A 8 59.48 8.28 -12.38
C HIS A 8 58.19 9.00 -11.95
N PRO A 9 57.16 8.28 -11.46
CA PRO A 9 56.01 8.91 -10.83
C PRO A 9 56.38 9.48 -9.44
N PRO A 10 55.82 10.63 -9.04
CA PRO A 10 56.10 11.24 -7.73
C PRO A 10 55.48 10.43 -6.57
N PRO A 11 56.10 10.44 -5.37
CA PRO A 11 55.63 9.71 -4.20
C PRO A 11 54.34 10.30 -3.61
N ALA A 12 53.42 9.40 -3.23
CA ALA A 12 52.14 9.74 -2.62
C ALA A 12 52.32 10.50 -1.29
N THR A 13 51.82 11.73 -1.24
CA THR A 13 51.78 12.53 -0.02
C THR A 13 50.64 12.05 0.88
N MET A 14 50.96 11.51 2.06
CA MET A 14 50.00 11.20 3.12
C MET A 14 49.42 12.50 3.70
N LEU A 15 48.17 12.83 3.35
CA LEU A 15 47.38 13.82 4.07
C LEU A 15 46.61 13.13 5.19
N GLY A 16 47.07 13.36 6.43
CA GLY A 16 46.38 12.93 7.64
C GLY A 16 45.04 13.65 7.79
N LEU A 17 43.96 12.87 7.90
CA LEU A 17 42.66 13.38 8.34
C LEU A 17 42.56 13.24 9.86
N HIS A 18 42.56 14.38 10.56
CA HIS A 18 42.02 14.51 11.90
C HIS A 18 40.52 14.22 11.88
N LEU A 19 40.09 13.22 12.66
CA LEU A 19 38.69 12.88 12.89
C LEU A 19 38.10 13.80 13.98
N THR A 20 37.28 14.77 13.59
CA THR A 20 36.33 15.40 14.51
C THR A 20 35.02 14.61 14.47
N LYS A 21 34.50 14.29 15.67
CA LYS A 21 33.28 13.50 15.87
C LYS A 21 32.04 14.31 15.48
N GLY A 22 31.17 13.73 14.67
CA GLY A 22 29.76 14.16 14.54
C GLY A 22 29.34 14.62 13.15
N ALA A 23 29.01 13.67 12.26
CA ALA A 23 28.15 13.94 11.10
C ALA A 23 27.47 12.64 10.64
N LYS A 24 26.14 12.68 10.50
CA LYS A 24 25.28 11.62 9.94
C LYS A 24 25.68 11.35 8.48
N TRP A 25 26.06 10.13 8.16
CA TRP A 25 26.36 9.72 6.79
C TRP A 25 25.07 9.27 6.07
N LYS A 26 24.45 10.16 5.29
CA LYS A 26 23.70 9.73 4.09
C LYS A 26 24.74 9.51 3.00
N ARG A 27 25.13 8.25 2.79
CA ARG A 27 26.10 7.87 1.76
C ARG A 27 25.36 7.70 0.44
N ILE A 28 25.39 8.76 -0.38
CA ILE A 28 25.10 8.68 -1.81
C ILE A 28 26.25 7.89 -2.44
N THR A 29 25.95 6.71 -2.97
CA THR A 29 26.92 5.90 -3.70
C THR A 29 27.00 6.43 -5.13
N VAL A 30 27.99 7.27 -5.43
CA VAL A 30 28.47 7.46 -6.81
C VAL A 30 29.60 6.46 -7.00
N GLY A 31 29.32 5.38 -7.74
CA GLY A 31 30.30 4.40 -8.18
C GLY A 31 30.26 4.30 -9.69
N LEU A 32 31.18 5.01 -10.37
CA LEU A 32 31.56 4.68 -11.73
C LEU A 32 32.41 3.40 -11.69
N LEU A 33 31.90 2.28 -12.22
CA LEU A 33 32.75 1.18 -12.70
C LEU A 33 32.09 0.47 -13.89
N SER A 34 32.84 0.49 -14.99
CA SER A 34 33.05 -0.57 -15.99
C SER A 34 31.84 -1.25 -16.64
N GLN A 35 31.84 -1.23 -17.98
CA GLN A 35 30.97 -2.00 -18.85
C GLN A 35 30.85 -3.47 -18.40
N GLY A 36 29.61 -3.93 -18.20
CA GLY A 36 29.28 -5.33 -17.93
C GLY A 36 27.85 -5.50 -17.39
N ASN A 37 26.96 -5.99 -18.26
CA ASN A 37 25.67 -6.61 -17.91
C ASN A 37 24.56 -5.72 -17.31
N TRP A 38 23.84 -4.98 -18.16
CA TRP A 38 22.55 -4.36 -17.81
C TRP A 38 21.40 -5.37 -17.94
N GLY A 39 21.39 -6.38 -17.07
CA GLY A 39 20.27 -7.30 -16.91
C GLY A 39 19.49 -6.96 -15.64
N TYR A 40 18.25 -6.46 -15.81
CA TYR A 40 17.28 -6.11 -14.76
C TYR A 40 17.58 -4.81 -14.00
N GLY A 41 17.25 -3.69 -14.68
CA GLY A 41 17.28 -2.36 -14.10
C GLY A 41 16.26 -2.17 -12.98
N LEU A 42 16.65 -1.36 -11.99
CA LEU A 42 15.72 -0.72 -11.06
C LEU A 42 14.64 -0.01 -11.88
N LEU A 43 13.43 -0.56 -11.90
CA LEU A 43 12.26 0.17 -12.37
C LEU A 43 12.08 1.39 -11.47
N CYS A 44 11.84 2.57 -12.07
CA CYS A 44 11.50 3.76 -11.30
C CYS A 44 10.30 3.45 -10.38
N PRO A 45 10.24 4.00 -9.15
CA PRO A 45 9.18 3.70 -8.17
C PRO A 45 7.76 3.82 -8.72
N GLU A 46 7.53 4.77 -9.64
CA GLU A 46 6.25 4.98 -10.31
C GLU A 46 5.85 3.81 -11.22
N LYS A 47 6.80 3.26 -12.00
CA LYS A 47 6.58 2.10 -12.87
C LYS A 47 6.28 0.82 -12.10
N ILE A 48 6.73 0.73 -10.84
CA ILE A 48 6.43 -0.43 -9.99
C ILE A 48 4.95 -0.41 -9.58
N LYS A 49 4.39 0.77 -9.27
CA LYS A 49 2.97 0.91 -8.94
C LYS A 49 2.07 0.62 -10.15
N GLU A 50 2.48 1.05 -11.34
CA GLU A 50 1.76 0.79 -12.59
C GLU A 50 1.52 -0.72 -12.82
N LYS A 51 2.49 -1.57 -12.47
CA LYS A 51 2.35 -3.04 -12.58
C LYS A 51 1.17 -3.60 -11.78
N LEU A 52 0.78 -2.95 -10.69
CA LEU A 52 -0.39 -3.35 -9.89
C LEU A 52 -1.65 -2.59 -10.31
N LEU A 53 -1.53 -1.26 -10.51
CA LEU A 53 -2.67 -0.40 -10.82
C LEU A 53 -3.29 -0.73 -12.18
N VAL A 54 -2.48 -0.93 -13.23
CA VAL A 54 -2.99 -1.17 -14.58
C VAL A 54 -3.84 -2.45 -14.64
N PRO A 55 -3.41 -3.61 -14.12
CA PRO A 55 -4.27 -4.79 -14.05
C PRO A 55 -5.51 -4.60 -13.19
N LEU A 56 -5.44 -3.84 -12.09
CA LEU A 56 -6.59 -3.59 -11.22
C LEU A 56 -7.69 -2.76 -11.91
N ILE A 57 -7.32 -1.70 -12.63
CA ILE A 57 -8.28 -0.81 -13.29
C ILE A 57 -8.82 -1.40 -14.61
N THR A 58 -8.07 -2.29 -15.26
CA THR A 58 -8.50 -2.96 -16.51
C THR A 58 -9.23 -4.27 -16.27
N ALA A 59 -9.32 -4.74 -15.01
CA ALA A 59 -9.93 -6.01 -14.68
C ALA A 59 -11.44 -6.01 -14.92
N TYR A 60 -11.91 -6.92 -15.78
CA TYR A 60 -13.32 -7.30 -15.90
C TYR A 60 -13.52 -8.65 -15.21
N ARG A 61 -13.74 -8.62 -13.90
CA ARG A 61 -13.75 -9.82 -13.06
C ARG A 61 -15.06 -10.60 -13.20
N TYR A 62 -14.94 -11.92 -13.16
CA TYR A 62 -16.10 -12.78 -12.96
C TYR A 62 -16.77 -12.48 -11.61
N ALA A 63 -18.08 -12.31 -11.62
CA ALA A 63 -18.88 -11.88 -10.47
C ALA A 63 -19.68 -13.03 -9.81
N GLY A 64 -19.52 -14.27 -10.27
CA GLY A 64 -20.15 -15.44 -9.67
C GLY A 64 -19.48 -15.88 -8.36
N ASP A 65 -20.18 -16.76 -7.64
CA ASP A 65 -19.82 -17.27 -6.32
C ASP A 65 -19.03 -18.59 -6.39
N GLU A 66 -18.71 -19.07 -7.58
CA GLU A 66 -17.98 -20.30 -7.82
C GLU A 66 -16.55 -20.19 -7.29
N VAL A 67 -16.18 -21.17 -6.45
CA VAL A 67 -14.86 -21.24 -5.81
C VAL A 67 -14.21 -22.58 -6.10
N ASN A 68 -12.96 -22.54 -6.54
CA ASN A 68 -12.09 -23.70 -6.61
C ASN A 68 -11.19 -23.74 -5.37
N MET A 69 -11.54 -24.61 -4.42
CA MET A 69 -10.83 -24.76 -3.13
C MET A 69 -9.40 -25.30 -3.30
N THR A 70 -9.16 -26.16 -4.29
CA THR A 70 -7.81 -26.66 -4.58
C THR A 70 -6.91 -25.52 -5.06
N LEU A 71 -7.44 -24.65 -5.92
CA LEU A 71 -6.75 -23.46 -6.39
C LEU A 71 -6.55 -22.45 -5.25
N ALA A 72 -7.58 -22.21 -4.43
CA ALA A 72 -7.51 -21.27 -3.31
C ALA A 72 -6.38 -21.64 -2.34
N ARG A 73 -6.25 -22.93 -1.99
CA ARG A 73 -5.14 -23.42 -1.17
C ARG A 73 -3.77 -23.22 -1.83
N LYS A 74 -3.65 -23.53 -3.13
CA LYS A 74 -2.38 -23.35 -3.86
C LYS A 74 -1.99 -21.87 -3.92
N GLU A 75 -2.92 -21.01 -4.25
CA GLU A 75 -2.68 -19.56 -4.34
C GLU A 75 -2.40 -18.94 -2.97
N ALA A 76 -3.01 -19.43 -1.89
CA ALA A 76 -2.69 -19.00 -0.53
C ALA A 76 -1.21 -19.28 -0.18
N ASN A 77 -0.72 -20.48 -0.51
CA ASN A 77 0.68 -20.83 -0.30
C ASN A 77 1.63 -19.99 -1.16
N ILE A 78 1.28 -19.73 -2.42
CA ILE A 78 2.07 -18.86 -3.31
C ILE A 78 2.14 -17.44 -2.72
N LEU A 79 1.00 -16.88 -2.29
CA LEU A 79 0.99 -15.57 -1.63
C LEU A 79 1.90 -15.56 -0.41
N HIS A 80 1.85 -16.59 0.44
CA HIS A 80 2.66 -16.66 1.65
C HIS A 80 4.16 -16.77 1.35
N GLU A 81 4.54 -17.62 0.40
CA GLU A 81 5.93 -17.75 -0.06
C GLU A 81 6.48 -16.41 -0.56
N LYS A 82 5.77 -15.76 -1.50
CA LYS A 82 6.20 -14.48 -2.07
C LYS A 82 6.25 -13.34 -1.07
N ILE A 83 5.31 -13.29 -0.14
CA ILE A 83 5.28 -12.28 0.93
C ILE A 83 6.43 -12.52 1.91
N SER A 84 6.72 -13.77 2.27
CA SER A 84 7.83 -14.14 3.17
C SER A 84 9.19 -13.76 2.57
N ASP A 85 9.33 -13.91 1.25
CA ASP A 85 10.52 -13.51 0.49
C ASP A 85 10.59 -11.99 0.24
N LYS A 86 9.62 -11.21 0.73
CA LYS A 86 9.45 -9.76 0.46
C LYS A 86 9.35 -9.42 -1.03
N ALA A 87 8.94 -10.38 -1.85
CA ALA A 87 8.72 -10.23 -3.28
C ALA A 87 7.31 -9.67 -3.56
N TYR A 88 6.97 -8.52 -2.96
CA TYR A 88 5.61 -7.97 -2.97
C TYR A 88 5.09 -7.59 -4.37
N ASN A 89 6.01 -7.31 -5.30
CA ASN A 89 5.71 -6.97 -6.69
C ASN A 89 5.84 -8.17 -7.64
N ASP A 90 5.89 -9.39 -7.10
CA ASP A 90 5.92 -10.62 -7.88
C ASP A 90 4.66 -10.76 -8.74
N GLU A 91 4.84 -11.25 -9.96
CA GLU A 91 3.77 -11.36 -10.96
C GLU A 91 2.64 -12.27 -10.47
N GLU A 92 2.92 -13.28 -9.63
CA GLU A 92 1.88 -14.14 -9.07
C GLU A 92 0.98 -13.41 -8.07
N ILE A 93 1.55 -12.55 -7.21
CA ILE A 93 0.76 -11.70 -6.29
C ILE A 93 -0.18 -10.81 -7.12
N ILE A 94 0.39 -10.12 -8.12
CA ILE A 94 -0.36 -9.22 -8.99
C ILE A 94 -1.44 -9.99 -9.75
N ARG A 95 -1.12 -11.15 -10.34
CA ARG A 95 -2.06 -11.98 -11.09
C ARG A 95 -3.21 -12.43 -10.21
N ILE A 96 -2.94 -12.96 -9.01
CA ILE A 96 -3.98 -13.43 -8.09
C ILE A 96 -4.91 -12.26 -7.73
N ILE A 97 -4.34 -11.15 -7.25
CA ILE A 97 -5.11 -10.01 -6.75
C ILE A 97 -5.88 -9.31 -7.88
N SER A 98 -5.34 -9.24 -9.10
CA SER A 98 -5.97 -8.50 -10.21
C SER A 98 -6.98 -9.32 -11.03
N THR A 99 -6.85 -10.65 -11.10
CA THR A 99 -7.65 -11.44 -12.06
C THR A 99 -8.73 -12.31 -11.42
N ARG A 100 -8.59 -12.71 -10.16
CA ARG A 100 -9.54 -13.63 -9.51
C ARG A 100 -10.87 -12.94 -9.17
N SER A 101 -11.96 -13.72 -9.15
CA SER A 101 -13.27 -13.25 -8.66
C SER A 101 -13.17 -12.90 -7.17
N LYS A 102 -14.07 -12.05 -6.68
CA LYS A 102 -14.09 -11.71 -5.25
C LYS A 102 -14.36 -12.93 -4.38
N ALA A 103 -15.25 -13.83 -4.81
CA ALA A 103 -15.53 -15.09 -4.11
C ALA A 103 -14.28 -15.98 -4.01
N GLN A 104 -13.55 -16.15 -5.13
CA GLN A 104 -12.30 -16.91 -5.15
C GLN A 104 -11.22 -16.26 -4.26
N LEU A 105 -11.06 -14.93 -4.32
CA LEU A 105 -10.11 -14.20 -3.48
C LEU A 105 -10.39 -14.37 -1.99
N SER A 106 -11.67 -14.24 -1.59
CA SER A 106 -12.09 -14.47 -0.22
C SER A 106 -11.72 -15.87 0.25
N ALA A 107 -11.95 -16.91 -0.58
CA ALA A 107 -11.55 -18.27 -0.26
C ALA A 107 -10.03 -18.44 -0.14
N THR A 108 -9.25 -17.83 -1.04
CA THR A 108 -7.79 -17.81 -0.97
C THR A 108 -7.28 -17.15 0.31
N PHE A 109 -7.83 -15.99 0.68
CA PHE A 109 -7.44 -15.28 1.91
C PHE A 109 -7.90 -15.98 3.19
N ASN A 110 -9.00 -16.72 3.15
CA ASN A 110 -9.43 -17.55 4.27
C ASN A 110 -8.48 -18.74 4.45
N HIS A 111 -8.12 -19.44 3.36
CA HIS A 111 -7.11 -20.49 3.41
C HIS A 111 -5.75 -20.00 3.92
N TYR A 112 -5.34 -18.80 3.51
CA TYR A 112 -4.14 -18.15 4.04
C TYR A 112 -4.22 -18.03 5.56
N ASN A 113 -5.31 -17.47 6.08
CA ASN A 113 -5.51 -17.30 7.51
C ASN A 113 -5.54 -18.64 8.27
N ASP A 114 -6.22 -19.65 7.72
CA ASP A 114 -6.36 -20.96 8.36
C ASP A 114 -5.03 -21.72 8.43
N HIS A 115 -4.17 -21.62 7.40
CA HIS A 115 -2.90 -22.34 7.33
C HIS A 115 -1.75 -21.61 8.01
N HIS A 116 -1.75 -20.27 8.01
CA HIS A 116 -0.66 -19.46 8.55
C HIS A 116 -0.97 -18.86 9.93
N GLY A 117 -2.22 -18.90 10.37
CA GLY A 117 -2.65 -18.49 11.72
C GLY A 117 -3.02 -17.01 11.86
N HIS A 118 -2.92 -16.23 10.78
CA HIS A 118 -3.26 -14.81 10.78
C HIS A 118 -3.61 -14.28 9.39
N GLU A 119 -4.30 -13.14 9.37
CA GLU A 119 -4.70 -12.48 8.13
C GLU A 119 -3.46 -12.04 7.33
N ILE A 120 -3.50 -12.23 6.00
CA ILE A 120 -2.49 -11.77 5.03
C ILE A 120 -2.07 -10.30 5.22
N ILE A 121 -2.99 -9.44 5.66
CA ILE A 121 -2.72 -8.03 5.93
C ILE A 121 -1.70 -7.84 7.06
N LYS A 122 -1.53 -8.81 7.97
CA LYS A 122 -0.50 -8.74 9.02
C LYS A 122 0.90 -8.99 8.49
N ASP A 123 1.06 -9.80 7.44
CA ASP A 123 2.38 -10.10 6.85
C ASP A 123 2.86 -9.00 5.88
N LEU A 124 1.98 -8.10 5.48
CA LEU A 124 2.31 -6.97 4.61
C LEU A 124 2.79 -5.76 5.43
N GLU A 125 3.78 -5.91 6.30
CA GLU A 125 4.27 -4.82 7.16
C GLU A 125 4.87 -3.69 6.31
N ALA A 126 4.15 -2.57 6.22
CA ALA A 126 4.58 -1.40 5.48
C ALA A 126 5.26 -0.40 6.41
N ASP A 127 6.50 -0.03 6.11
CA ASP A 127 7.11 1.15 6.71
C ASP A 127 6.43 2.43 6.19
N ASP A 128 6.65 3.55 6.87
CA ASP A 128 6.02 4.84 6.51
C ASP A 128 6.38 5.30 5.09
N ASP A 129 7.51 4.87 4.55
CA ASP A 129 7.97 5.22 3.20
C ASP A 129 7.60 4.17 2.13
N ASP A 130 7.04 3.02 2.50
CA ASP A 130 6.67 1.96 1.53
C ASP A 130 5.28 2.19 0.93
N GLU A 131 5.24 3.09 -0.06
CA GLU A 131 4.02 3.40 -0.79
C GLU A 131 3.45 2.22 -1.58
N TYR A 132 4.31 1.28 -2.01
CA TYR A 132 3.85 0.12 -2.78
C TYR A 132 3.12 -0.88 -1.88
N LEU A 133 3.68 -1.19 -0.71
CA LEU A 133 2.99 -2.03 0.27
C LEU A 133 1.70 -1.39 0.77
N LYS A 134 1.69 -0.06 1.00
CA LYS A 134 0.46 0.66 1.33
C LYS A 134 -0.62 0.47 0.25
N LEU A 135 -0.24 0.56 -1.02
CA LEU A 135 -1.13 0.30 -2.15
C LEU A 135 -1.61 -1.16 -2.20
N LEU A 136 -0.71 -2.13 -2.06
CA LEU A 136 -1.03 -3.55 -2.07
C LEU A 136 -2.01 -3.93 -0.95
N ARG A 137 -1.75 -3.43 0.27
CA ARG A 137 -2.66 -3.59 1.42
C ARG A 137 -4.03 -3.00 1.14
N ALA A 138 -4.08 -1.78 0.62
CA ALA A 138 -5.34 -1.12 0.27
C ALA A 138 -6.12 -1.94 -0.77
N ALA A 139 -5.45 -2.47 -1.80
CA ALA A 139 -6.08 -3.32 -2.80
C ALA A 139 -6.70 -4.58 -2.17
N ILE A 140 -5.97 -5.28 -1.28
CA ILE A 140 -6.47 -6.48 -0.61
C ILE A 140 -7.63 -6.15 0.34
N GLU A 141 -7.53 -5.09 1.15
CA GLU A 141 -8.59 -4.65 2.04
C GLU A 141 -9.86 -4.31 1.24
N CYS A 142 -9.76 -3.55 0.14
CA CYS A 142 -10.87 -3.23 -0.75
C CYS A 142 -11.53 -4.45 -1.41
N LEU A 143 -10.74 -5.49 -1.70
CA LEU A 143 -11.25 -6.71 -2.34
C LEU A 143 -11.92 -7.66 -1.33
N LYS A 144 -11.42 -7.72 -0.09
CA LYS A 144 -11.88 -8.67 0.94
C LYS A 144 -12.95 -8.06 1.86
N THR A 145 -12.69 -6.87 2.40
CA THR A 145 -13.50 -6.21 3.44
C THR A 145 -13.50 -4.69 3.19
N PRO A 146 -14.18 -4.20 2.15
CA PRO A 146 -14.17 -2.79 1.78
C PRO A 146 -14.63 -1.86 2.92
N GLU A 147 -15.55 -2.30 3.77
CA GLU A 147 -16.03 -1.56 4.93
C GLU A 147 -14.90 -1.24 5.93
N LYS A 148 -13.95 -2.16 6.14
CA LYS A 148 -12.77 -1.92 7.01
C LYS A 148 -11.82 -0.90 6.40
N TYR A 149 -11.66 -0.93 5.07
CA TYR A 149 -10.85 0.06 4.36
C TYR A 149 -11.47 1.46 4.50
N PHE A 150 -12.76 1.60 4.19
CA PHE A 150 -13.45 2.88 4.26
C PHE A 150 -13.56 3.42 5.69
N GLU A 151 -13.80 2.56 6.69
CA GLU A 151 -13.71 2.95 8.11
C GLU A 151 -12.36 3.59 8.41
N LYS A 152 -11.27 2.94 8.01
CA LYS A 152 -9.92 3.42 8.28
C LYS A 152 -9.65 4.76 7.61
N VAL A 153 -10.11 4.94 6.36
CA VAL A 153 -10.01 6.23 5.66
C VAL A 153 -10.77 7.32 6.40
N LEU A 154 -12.04 7.08 6.77
CA LEU A 154 -12.85 8.04 7.53
C LEU A 154 -12.22 8.38 8.87
N ARG A 155 -11.77 7.37 9.63
CA ARG A 155 -11.16 7.56 10.94
C ARG A 155 -9.87 8.37 10.84
N LEU A 156 -9.05 8.15 9.81
CA LEU A 156 -7.84 8.93 9.59
C LEU A 156 -8.13 10.34 9.07
N ALA A 157 -9.22 10.53 8.31
CA ALA A 157 -9.66 11.84 7.85
C ALA A 157 -10.15 12.72 9.02
N ILE A 158 -10.86 12.13 9.99
CA ILE A 158 -11.46 12.82 11.14
C ILE A 158 -10.46 13.01 12.30
N LYS A 159 -9.49 12.09 12.52
CA LYS A 159 -8.58 12.16 13.69
C LYS A 159 -7.37 13.10 13.54
N LYS A 160 -7.13 13.69 12.37
CA LYS A 160 -5.99 14.59 12.17
C LYS A 160 -6.24 15.92 12.91
N LEU A 161 -5.19 16.72 13.15
CA LEU A 161 -5.36 18.11 13.61
C LEU A 161 -6.02 18.89 12.45
N GLY A 162 -7.35 18.90 12.42
CA GLY A 162 -8.17 19.31 11.28
C GLY A 162 -8.63 18.12 10.44
N THR A 163 -9.72 18.31 9.68
CA THR A 163 -10.33 17.27 8.84
C THR A 163 -9.63 17.17 7.48
N ASP A 164 -9.35 15.95 7.02
CA ASP A 164 -9.05 15.69 5.61
C ASP A 164 -10.35 15.68 4.79
N GLU A 165 -10.84 16.88 4.46
CA GLU A 165 -12.13 17.08 3.78
C GLU A 165 -12.21 16.31 2.44
N TRP A 166 -11.08 16.13 1.75
CA TRP A 166 -11.05 15.41 0.47
C TRP A 166 -11.34 13.91 0.66
N ASP A 167 -10.66 13.27 1.61
CA ASP A 167 -10.89 11.86 1.93
C ASP A 167 -12.29 11.63 2.52
N LEU A 168 -12.72 12.51 3.44
CA LEU A 168 -14.06 12.44 4.04
C LEU A 168 -15.16 12.56 2.98
N THR A 169 -15.11 13.61 2.15
CA THR A 169 -16.09 13.84 1.09
C THR A 169 -16.10 12.70 0.08
N ARG A 170 -14.93 12.22 -0.36
CA ARG A 170 -14.84 11.14 -1.34
C ARG A 170 -15.50 9.86 -0.83
N VAL A 171 -15.26 9.47 0.42
CA VAL A 171 -15.89 8.27 0.97
C VAL A 171 -17.40 8.47 1.13
N VAL A 172 -17.83 9.58 1.73
CA VAL A 172 -19.27 9.84 1.95
C VAL A 172 -20.03 9.87 0.62
N ALA A 173 -19.57 10.66 -0.35
CA ALA A 173 -20.26 10.81 -1.64
C ALA A 173 -20.28 9.52 -2.48
N THR A 174 -19.21 8.72 -2.46
CA THR A 174 -19.13 7.52 -3.33
C THR A 174 -19.76 6.27 -2.70
N ARG A 175 -19.95 6.25 -1.38
CA ARG A 175 -20.43 5.06 -0.65
C ARG A 175 -21.84 5.19 -0.10
N ALA A 176 -22.41 6.41 -0.07
CA ALA A 176 -23.75 6.71 0.46
C ALA A 176 -24.81 5.70 0.01
N GLU A 177 -24.87 5.40 -1.30
CA GLU A 177 -25.88 4.53 -1.90
C GLU A 177 -25.43 3.07 -2.10
N VAL A 178 -24.23 2.71 -1.63
CA VAL A 178 -23.62 1.40 -1.91
C VAL A 178 -23.54 0.53 -0.66
N ASP A 179 -22.83 0.98 0.36
CA ASP A 179 -22.54 0.20 1.57
C ASP A 179 -22.30 1.07 2.82
N MET A 180 -22.82 2.30 2.83
CA MET A 180 -22.66 3.25 3.93
C MET A 180 -23.07 2.70 5.29
N GLU A 181 -24.17 1.94 5.38
CA GLU A 181 -24.61 1.36 6.66
C GLU A 181 -23.58 0.36 7.22
N ARG A 182 -22.99 -0.49 6.37
CA ARG A 182 -21.91 -1.41 6.80
C ARG A 182 -20.67 -0.64 7.24
N ILE A 183 -20.35 0.46 6.56
CA ILE A 183 -19.23 1.34 6.95
C ILE A 183 -19.52 1.99 8.31
N LYS A 184 -20.74 2.46 8.57
CA LYS A 184 -21.16 3.05 9.85
C LYS A 184 -21.06 2.05 11.00
N GLU A 185 -21.53 0.82 10.79
CA GLU A 185 -21.41 -0.27 11.75
C GLU A 185 -19.95 -0.57 12.09
N GLU A 186 -19.11 -0.71 11.06
CA GLU A 186 -17.67 -0.95 11.23
C GLU A 186 -16.97 0.23 11.94
N TYR A 187 -17.33 1.46 11.59
CA TYR A 187 -16.82 2.67 12.24
C TYR A 187 -17.15 2.70 13.73
N HIS A 188 -18.42 2.44 14.09
CA HIS A 188 -18.84 2.36 15.48
C HIS A 188 -18.11 1.24 16.23
N ARG A 189 -18.02 0.05 15.63
CA ARG A 189 -17.30 -1.10 16.20
C ARG A 189 -15.83 -0.77 16.49
N ARG A 190 -15.17 0.02 15.62
CA ARG A 190 -13.75 0.34 15.76
C ARG A 190 -13.45 1.54 16.64
N ASN A 191 -14.34 2.53 16.69
CA ASN A 191 -14.11 3.83 17.33
C ASN A 191 -14.93 4.09 18.59
N SER A 192 -15.94 3.26 18.88
CA SER A 192 -16.88 3.45 19.99
C SER A 192 -17.66 4.78 19.94
N VAL A 193 -17.73 5.40 18.76
CA VAL A 193 -18.50 6.61 18.46
C VAL A 193 -19.17 6.40 17.10
N THR A 194 -20.41 6.85 16.94
CA THR A 194 -21.13 6.77 15.66
C THR A 194 -20.51 7.72 14.63
N LEU A 195 -20.59 7.36 13.34
CA LEU A 195 -19.99 8.17 12.27
C LEU A 195 -20.63 9.56 12.19
N ASP A 196 -21.95 9.67 12.35
CA ASP A 196 -22.69 10.93 12.44
C ASP A 196 -22.13 11.87 13.51
N ARG A 197 -21.98 11.39 14.76
CA ARG A 197 -21.37 12.16 15.85
C ARG A 197 -19.93 12.56 15.56
N ALA A 198 -19.15 11.69 14.92
CA ALA A 198 -17.77 12.00 14.59
C ALA A 198 -17.68 13.11 13.53
N ILE A 199 -18.55 13.10 12.52
CA ILE A 199 -18.63 14.15 11.48
C ILE A 199 -19.10 15.47 12.09
N ALA A 200 -20.17 15.45 12.89
CA ALA A 200 -20.71 16.65 13.53
C ALA A 200 -19.74 17.30 14.55
N ALA A 201 -18.80 16.52 15.11
CA ALA A 201 -17.81 17.04 16.04
C ALA A 201 -16.61 17.72 15.35
N ASP A 202 -16.31 17.35 14.09
CA ASP A 202 -15.09 17.76 13.38
C ASP A 202 -15.36 18.68 12.19
N THR A 203 -16.61 18.76 11.72
CA THR A 203 -17.05 19.62 10.62
C THR A 203 -18.05 20.68 11.11
N SER A 204 -18.37 21.67 10.26
CA SER A 204 -19.36 22.69 10.60
C SER A 204 -20.08 23.26 9.36
N GLY A 205 -21.18 23.97 9.60
CA GLY A 205 -21.91 24.71 8.56
C GLY A 205 -22.63 23.83 7.55
N ASP A 206 -22.78 24.31 6.31
CA ASP A 206 -23.52 23.59 5.28
C ASP A 206 -22.78 22.33 4.79
N TYR A 207 -21.45 22.29 4.95
CA TYR A 207 -20.65 21.11 4.67
C TYR A 207 -21.03 19.94 5.61
N GLU A 208 -21.10 20.20 6.91
CA GLU A 208 -21.55 19.22 7.91
C GLU A 208 -22.95 18.70 7.57
N LYS A 209 -23.90 19.60 7.35
CA LYS A 209 -25.29 19.24 7.04
C LYS A 209 -25.39 18.35 5.81
N MET A 210 -24.65 18.69 4.75
CA MET A 210 -24.60 17.89 3.53
C MET A 210 -24.06 16.48 3.81
N LEU A 211 -22.95 16.36 4.55
CA LEU A 211 -22.38 15.05 4.89
C LEU A 211 -23.35 14.21 5.72
N LEU A 212 -23.96 14.81 6.75
CA LEU A 212 -24.94 14.15 7.62
C LEU A 212 -26.16 13.66 6.82
N ALA A 213 -26.68 14.50 5.91
CA ALA A 213 -27.77 14.12 5.03
C ALA A 213 -27.41 12.92 4.14
N LEU A 214 -26.21 12.91 3.55
CA LEU A 214 -25.74 11.83 2.67
C LEU A 214 -25.56 10.49 3.40
N ILE A 215 -25.22 10.49 4.70
CA ILE A 215 -25.13 9.27 5.51
C ILE A 215 -26.45 8.86 6.18
N GLY A 216 -27.56 9.51 5.79
CA GLY A 216 -28.92 9.18 6.21
C GLY A 216 -29.32 9.73 7.58
N HIS A 217 -28.65 10.77 8.09
CA HIS A 217 -29.09 11.48 9.29
C HIS A 217 -30.28 12.38 8.95
N ARG A 218 -31.50 12.01 9.39
CA ARG A 218 -32.76 12.62 8.93
C ARG A 218 -33.19 13.90 9.67
N ASP A 219 -32.32 14.48 10.49
CA ASP A 219 -32.59 15.71 11.24
C ASP A 219 -31.58 16.85 10.93
N ALA A 220 -30.82 16.73 9.82
CA ALA A 220 -29.85 17.73 9.34
C ALA A 220 -30.46 18.78 8.39
#